data_AF-A0A937X6L2-F1
#
_entry.id   AF-A0A937X6L2-F1
#
_cell.length_a   1.000
_cell.length_b   1.000
_cell.length_c   1.000
_cell.angle_alpha   90.00
_cell.angle_beta   90.00
_cell.angle_gamma   90.00
#
_symmetry.space_group_name_H-M   'P 1'
#
loop_
_entity.id
_entity.type
_entity.pdbx_description
1 polymer ?
#
loop_
_entity_poly.entity_id
_entity_poly.type
_entity_poly.pdbx_seq_one_letter_code
_entity_poly.pdbx_strand_id
1 'polypeptide(L)'
;MTRASNPPDARMVIGRLKDFQRASAHYVFERLFKGPDPVDRFLLADEVGLGKTKVAQGVIALAVDHLWPEKDRIDILYICSNADIARQNINRLALDGFEDVSLATRLTLMPLRMGDLSKRKLNFVSFTPGTSLDLGAQAGVVDERALLYCLMRQVAPVGGDGPWSLFQGDAYKSWGARLERFERETWP
;
A
#
# COMPACT_ATOMS: atom_id res chain seq x y z
N MET A 1 -17.46 -15.06 5.93
CA MET A 1 -17.79 -14.21 7.08
C MET A 1 -16.50 -13.54 7.53
N THR A 2 -16.26 -12.32 7.06
CA THR A 2 -15.13 -11.49 7.47
C THR A 2 -15.34 -11.14 8.94
N ARG A 3 -14.41 -11.49 9.83
CA ARG A 3 -14.45 -11.01 11.21
C ARG A 3 -14.44 -9.49 11.15
N ALA A 4 -15.49 -8.85 11.66
CA ALA A 4 -15.46 -7.41 11.86
C ALA A 4 -14.38 -7.15 12.92
N SER A 5 -13.18 -6.77 12.47
CA SER A 5 -12.20 -6.16 13.36
C SER A 5 -12.83 -4.89 13.91
N ASN A 6 -12.70 -4.63 15.21
CA ASN A 6 -13.09 -3.32 15.73
C ASN A 6 -12.12 -2.26 15.17
N PRO A 7 -12.57 -1.01 14.98
CA PRO A 7 -11.65 0.07 14.63
C PRO A 7 -10.54 0.17 15.68
N PRO A 8 -9.32 0.56 15.29
CA PRO A 8 -8.28 0.91 16.25
C PRO A 8 -8.77 2.01 17.20
N ASP A 9 -8.46 1.89 18.49
CA ASP A 9 -8.83 2.89 19.49
C ASP A 9 -7.99 4.17 19.30
N ALA A 10 -8.55 5.12 18.55
CA ALA A 10 -7.88 6.39 18.26
C ALA A 10 -7.58 7.19 19.54
N ARG A 11 -8.41 7.08 20.58
CA ARG A 11 -8.19 7.78 21.86
C ARG A 11 -6.95 7.25 22.56
N MET A 12 -6.77 5.93 22.58
CA MET A 12 -5.57 5.29 23.11
C MET A 12 -4.30 5.71 22.37
N VAL A 13 -4.36 5.80 21.04
CA VAL A 13 -3.20 6.23 20.21
C VAL A 13 -2.84 7.68 20.52
N ILE A 14 -3.83 8.57 20.49
CA ILE A 14 -3.65 10.01 20.74
C ILE A 14 -3.19 10.29 22.18
N GLY A 15 -3.67 9.50 23.15
CA GLY A 15 -3.27 9.59 24.55
C GLY A 15 -1.78 9.32 24.80
N ARG A 16 -1.14 8.51 23.94
CA ARG A 16 0.30 8.19 24.02
C ARG A 16 1.21 9.25 23.39
N LEU A 17 0.65 10.23 22.70
CA LEU A 17 1.40 11.32 22.07
C LEU A 17 1.71 12.44 23.08
N LYS A 18 2.88 13.08 22.91
CA LYS A 18 3.20 14.33 23.61
C LYS A 18 2.26 15.45 23.19
N ASP A 19 2.12 16.49 24.01
CA ASP A 19 1.17 17.58 23.77
C ASP A 19 1.33 18.23 22.39
N PHE A 20 2.56 18.54 21.99
CA PHE A 20 2.82 19.10 20.65
C PHE A 20 2.51 18.11 19.53
N GLN A 21 2.80 16.82 19.72
CA GLN A 21 2.52 15.78 18.72
C GLN A 21 1.01 15.58 18.54
N ARG A 22 0.27 15.62 19.65
CA ARG A 22 -1.19 15.56 19.69
C ARG A 22 -1.80 16.77 18.99
N ALA A 23 -1.33 17.98 19.32
CA ALA A 23 -1.78 19.20 18.68
C ALA A 23 -1.55 19.16 17.16
N SER A 24 -0.35 18.74 16.72
CA SER A 24 -0.05 18.57 15.28
C SER A 24 -0.96 17.52 14.63
N ALA A 25 -1.19 16.37 15.26
CA ALA A 25 -2.03 15.32 14.69
C ALA A 25 -3.49 15.79 14.49
N HIS A 26 -4.06 16.47 15.49
CA HIS A 26 -5.40 17.05 15.37
C HIS A 26 -5.45 18.13 14.30
N TYR A 27 -4.48 19.03 14.26
CA TYR A 27 -4.44 20.10 13.26
C TYR A 27 -4.38 19.52 11.82
N VAL A 28 -3.51 18.55 11.58
CA VAL A 28 -3.42 17.85 10.29
C VAL A 28 -4.75 17.19 9.95
N PHE A 29 -5.36 16.45 10.89
CA PHE A 29 -6.63 15.78 10.67
C PHE A 29 -7.76 16.76 10.33
N GLU A 30 -7.88 17.87 11.08
CA GLU A 30 -8.88 18.91 10.81
C GLU A 30 -8.69 19.52 9.43
N ARG A 31 -7.45 19.82 9.01
CA ARG A 31 -7.15 20.33 7.67
C ARG A 31 -7.50 19.35 6.55
N LEU A 32 -7.40 18.03 6.80
CA LEU A 32 -7.68 17.02 5.79
C LEU A 32 -9.17 16.62 5.71
N PHE A 33 -9.91 16.65 6.82
CA PHE A 33 -11.25 16.01 6.88
C PHE A 33 -12.41 16.87 7.37
N LYS A 34 -12.18 17.84 8.28
CA LYS A 34 -13.29 18.47 9.04
C LYS A 34 -13.35 20.00 8.99
N GLY A 35 -12.27 20.67 8.60
CA GLY A 35 -12.23 22.13 8.54
C GLY A 35 -13.20 22.72 7.51
N PRO A 36 -13.49 24.03 7.58
CA PRO A 36 -14.42 24.70 6.66
C PRO A 36 -13.93 24.73 5.21
N ASP A 37 -12.63 24.50 5.00
CA ASP A 37 -11.96 24.45 3.70
C ASP A 37 -10.90 23.33 3.71
N PRO A 38 -11.31 22.06 3.64
CA PRO A 38 -10.40 20.92 3.74
C PRO A 38 -9.48 20.84 2.52
N VAL A 39 -8.27 20.32 2.72
CA VAL A 39 -7.27 20.13 1.66
C VAL A 39 -6.97 18.66 1.45
N ASP A 40 -6.63 18.29 0.22
CA ASP A 40 -6.24 16.91 -0.11
C ASP A 40 -4.79 16.58 0.29
N ARG A 41 -3.98 17.60 0.57
CA ARG A 41 -2.53 17.45 0.81
C ARG A 41 -2.08 18.33 1.95
N PHE A 42 -1.25 17.76 2.83
CA PHE A 42 -0.67 18.46 3.97
C PHE A 42 0.81 18.09 4.12
N LEU A 43 1.68 19.07 4.38
CA LEU A 43 3.11 18.87 4.64
C LEU A 43 3.43 19.12 6.11
N LEU A 44 3.89 18.09 6.80
CA LEU A 44 4.38 18.21 8.18
C LEU A 44 5.90 18.44 8.22
N ALA A 45 6.29 19.70 8.37
CA ALA A 45 7.68 20.11 8.60
C ALA A 45 7.92 20.38 10.09
N ASP A 46 8.97 19.79 10.63
CA ASP A 46 9.40 19.75 12.05
C ASP A 46 10.88 19.37 12.01
N GLU A 47 11.63 19.74 13.03
CA GLU A 47 13.01 19.34 13.18
C GLU A 47 13.19 17.82 13.33
N VAL A 48 14.38 17.36 12.99
CA VAL A 48 14.75 15.94 13.03
C VAL A 48 14.64 15.44 14.48
N GLY A 49 14.01 14.28 14.67
CA GLY A 49 13.89 13.67 16.00
C GLY A 49 12.66 14.08 16.82
N LEU A 50 11.86 15.06 16.39
CA LEU A 50 10.61 15.43 17.11
C LEU A 50 9.47 14.40 17.03
N GLY A 51 9.68 13.31 16.29
CA GLY A 51 8.74 12.19 16.24
C GLY A 51 7.62 12.37 15.21
N LYS A 52 7.93 12.84 14.00
CA LYS A 52 7.01 12.91 12.85
C LYS A 52 6.21 11.64 12.63
N THR A 53 6.85 10.48 12.77
CA THR A 53 6.20 9.17 12.66
C THR A 53 5.11 8.98 13.72
N LYS A 54 5.28 9.54 14.93
CA LYS A 54 4.25 9.52 15.98
C LYS A 54 3.09 10.44 15.67
N VAL A 55 3.36 11.61 15.11
CA VAL A 55 2.30 12.50 14.59
C VAL A 55 1.52 11.78 13.48
N ALA A 56 2.20 11.18 12.51
CA ALA A 56 1.56 10.41 11.43
C ALA A 56 0.72 9.24 11.96
N GLN A 57 1.20 8.52 12.99
CA GLN A 57 0.43 7.48 13.67
C GLN A 57 -0.88 8.02 14.26
N GLY A 58 -0.85 9.20 14.89
CA GLY A 58 -2.04 9.87 15.40
C GLY A 58 -3.02 10.28 14.31
N VAL A 59 -2.50 10.86 13.21
CA VAL A 59 -3.31 11.25 12.05
C VAL A 59 -4.00 10.05 11.44
N ILE A 60 -3.27 8.94 11.26
CA ILE A 60 -3.81 7.67 10.76
C ILE A 60 -4.93 7.17 11.67
N ALA A 61 -4.74 7.18 12.99
CA ALA A 61 -5.76 6.71 13.92
C ALA A 61 -7.05 7.54 13.83
N LEU A 62 -6.94 8.87 13.79
CA LEU A 62 -8.07 9.77 13.64
C LEU A 62 -8.78 9.59 12.29
N ALA A 63 -8.01 9.44 11.20
CA ALA A 63 -8.55 9.21 9.87
C ALA A 63 -9.31 7.87 9.78
N VAL A 64 -8.74 6.79 10.34
CA VAL A 64 -9.40 5.48 10.37
C VAL A 64 -10.69 5.55 11.18
N ASP A 65 -10.65 6.12 12.39
CA ASP A 65 -11.84 6.28 13.24
C ASP A 65 -12.95 7.06 12.54
N HIS A 66 -12.60 8.16 11.86
CA HIS A 66 -13.54 8.98 11.11
C HIS A 66 -14.14 8.28 9.90
N LEU A 67 -13.32 7.55 9.12
CA LEU A 67 -13.76 6.88 7.89
C LEU A 67 -14.43 5.53 8.16
N TRP A 68 -14.25 4.95 9.35
CA TRP A 68 -14.74 3.62 9.70
C TRP A 68 -16.25 3.41 9.47
N PRO A 69 -17.14 4.31 9.93
CA PRO A 69 -18.58 4.16 9.69
C PRO A 69 -18.99 4.47 8.23
N GLU A 70 -18.19 5.24 7.49
CA GLU A 70 -18.56 5.78 6.18
C GLU A 70 -18.05 4.95 4.99
N LYS A 71 -16.95 4.21 5.16
CA LYS A 71 -16.26 3.51 4.08
C LYS A 71 -16.24 2.00 4.29
N ASP A 72 -16.53 1.24 3.24
CA ASP A 72 -16.41 -0.21 3.24
C ASP A 72 -14.96 -0.69 3.31
N ARG A 73 -14.03 0.11 2.78
CA ARG A 73 -12.59 -0.16 2.75
C ARG A 73 -11.76 1.10 2.96
N ILE A 74 -10.70 1.00 3.73
CA ILE A 74 -9.72 2.05 4.01
C ILE A 74 -8.32 1.50 3.68
N ASP A 75 -7.64 2.14 2.74
CA ASP A 75 -6.29 1.78 2.32
C ASP A 75 -5.31 2.88 2.72
N ILE A 76 -4.32 2.56 3.56
CA ILE A 76 -3.26 3.48 3.95
C ILE A 76 -2.01 3.15 3.15
N LEU A 77 -1.59 4.11 2.34
CA LEU A 77 -0.41 3.98 1.50
C LEU A 77 0.79 4.70 2.11
N TYR A 78 1.85 3.95 2.41
CA TYR A 78 3.12 4.48 2.91
C TYR A 78 4.23 4.32 1.88
N ILE A 79 4.87 5.41 1.48
CA ILE A 79 5.97 5.42 0.52
C ILE A 79 7.26 5.81 1.25
N CYS A 80 8.32 5.01 1.12
CA CYS A 80 9.61 5.27 1.73
C CYS A 80 10.75 4.96 0.75
N SER A 81 11.87 5.67 0.84
CA SER A 81 13.00 5.43 -0.06
C SER A 81 13.69 4.07 0.15
N ASN A 82 13.59 3.46 1.34
CA ASN A 82 14.32 2.26 1.71
C ASN A 82 13.41 1.24 2.44
N ALA A 83 13.47 -0.02 2.00
CA ALA A 83 12.68 -1.12 2.55
C ALA A 83 12.99 -1.47 4.01
N ASP A 84 14.25 -1.34 4.44
CA ASP A 84 14.62 -1.62 5.83
C ASP A 84 14.11 -0.54 6.78
N ILE A 85 14.15 0.72 6.35
CA ILE A 85 13.55 1.85 7.08
C ILE A 85 12.03 1.72 7.09
N ALA A 86 11.43 1.26 5.98
CA ALA A 86 10.00 1.02 5.90
C ALA A 86 9.56 -0.01 6.95
N ARG A 87 10.23 -1.17 7.05
CA ARG A 87 9.93 -2.20 8.07
C ARG A 87 9.90 -1.62 9.49
N GLN A 88 10.90 -0.84 9.85
CA GLN A 88 10.99 -0.24 11.18
C GLN A 88 9.90 0.80 11.43
N ASN A 89 9.59 1.65 10.45
CA ASN A 89 8.56 2.68 10.57
C ASN A 89 7.16 2.08 10.58
N ILE A 90 6.90 1.04 9.81
CA ILE A 90 5.62 0.33 9.77
C ILE A 90 5.31 -0.25 11.13
N ASN A 91 6.26 -0.92 11.79
CA ASN A 91 6.05 -1.43 13.15
C ASN A 91 5.71 -0.32 14.16
N ARG A 92 6.11 0.93 13.88
CA ARG A 92 5.78 2.10 14.71
C ARG A 92 4.46 2.77 14.33
N LEU A 93 4.01 2.62 13.08
CA LEU A 93 2.78 3.20 12.53
C LEU A 93 1.59 2.24 12.66
N ALA A 94 1.84 0.94 12.67
CA ALA A 94 0.83 -0.08 12.80
C ALA A 94 0.09 0.08 14.13
N LEU A 95 -1.20 0.33 14.01
CA LEU A 95 -2.24 0.26 15.03
C LEU A 95 -2.79 -1.17 15.15
N ASP A 96 -3.37 -1.46 16.30
CA ASP A 96 -4.10 -2.69 16.53
C ASP A 96 -5.27 -2.79 15.52
N GLY A 97 -5.39 -3.93 14.84
CA GLY A 97 -6.39 -4.12 13.79
C GLY A 97 -5.90 -3.88 12.36
N PHE A 98 -4.65 -3.43 12.16
CA PHE A 98 -4.01 -3.63 10.86
C PHE A 98 -3.70 -5.11 10.66
N GLU A 99 -4.31 -5.69 9.63
CA GLU A 99 -3.78 -6.91 9.04
C GLU A 99 -2.84 -6.51 7.91
N ASP A 100 -1.53 -6.67 8.13
CA ASP A 100 -0.47 -6.28 7.20
C ASP A 100 -0.73 -6.88 5.80
N VAL A 101 -0.86 -6.01 4.79
CA VAL A 101 -0.84 -6.40 3.38
C VAL A 101 0.46 -5.89 2.78
N SER A 102 1.50 -6.67 3.08
CA SER A 102 2.80 -6.67 2.43
C SER A 102 3.70 -5.45 2.64
N LEU A 103 4.85 -5.77 3.21
CA LEU A 103 6.13 -5.13 2.94
C LEU A 103 6.52 -5.35 1.47
N ALA A 104 6.86 -4.27 0.77
CA ALA A 104 7.63 -4.29 -0.48
C ALA A 104 6.98 -4.97 -1.70
N THR A 105 5.66 -4.86 -1.87
CA THR A 105 5.05 -5.15 -3.18
C THR A 105 5.45 -4.04 -4.16
N ARG A 106 6.01 -4.38 -5.33
CA ARG A 106 6.21 -3.37 -6.38
C ARG A 106 4.84 -2.84 -6.82
N LEU A 107 4.70 -1.54 -7.07
CA LEU A 107 3.42 -0.95 -7.50
C LEU A 107 2.83 -1.67 -8.73
N THR A 108 3.69 -2.07 -9.65
CA THR A 108 3.40 -2.89 -10.84
C THR A 108 2.71 -4.22 -10.52
N LEU A 109 2.97 -4.82 -9.35
CA LEU A 109 2.39 -6.09 -8.89
C LEU A 109 1.21 -5.91 -7.93
N MET A 110 0.83 -4.67 -7.61
CA MET A 110 -0.34 -4.37 -6.77
C MET A 110 -1.65 -5.01 -7.29
N PRO A 111 -1.92 -5.09 -8.61
CA PRO A 111 -3.13 -5.75 -9.10
C PRO A 111 -3.30 -7.18 -8.59
N LEU A 112 -2.20 -7.93 -8.42
CA LEU A 112 -2.21 -9.31 -7.91
C LEU A 112 -2.62 -9.41 -6.43
N ARG A 113 -2.64 -8.29 -5.70
CA ARG A 113 -3.00 -8.22 -4.28
C ARG A 113 -4.38 -7.60 -4.04
N MET A 114 -5.04 -7.09 -5.09
CA MET A 114 -6.33 -6.40 -4.97
C MET A 114 -7.42 -7.27 -4.37
N GLY A 115 -7.47 -8.56 -4.74
CA GLY A 115 -8.44 -9.51 -4.17
C GLY A 115 -8.23 -9.78 -2.68
N ASP A 116 -7.02 -9.63 -2.16
CA ASP A 116 -6.76 -9.75 -0.72
C ASP A 116 -7.08 -8.45 0.02
N LEU A 117 -6.76 -7.30 -0.59
CA LEU A 117 -7.13 -5.98 -0.09
C LEU A 117 -8.65 -5.80 0.02
N SER A 118 -9.42 -6.32 -0.94
CA SER A 118 -10.88 -6.21 -0.95
C SER A 118 -11.57 -7.06 0.13
N LYS A 119 -10.88 -8.06 0.68
CA LYS A 119 -11.41 -8.90 1.78
C LYS A 119 -11.29 -8.22 3.14
N ARG A 120 -10.56 -7.11 3.25
CA ARG A 120 -10.23 -6.44 4.51
C ARG A 120 -10.80 -5.03 4.53
N LYS A 121 -11.31 -4.61 5.68
CA LYS A 121 -11.82 -3.24 5.87
C LYS A 121 -10.71 -2.21 6.01
N LEU A 122 -9.57 -2.59 6.58
CA LEU A 122 -8.42 -1.73 6.80
C LEU A 122 -7.15 -2.41 6.27
N ASN A 123 -6.49 -1.73 5.34
CA ASN A 123 -5.24 -2.20 4.73
C ASN A 123 -4.12 -1.19 4.99
N PHE A 124 -2.93 -1.70 5.25
CA PHE A 124 -1.70 -0.91 5.25
C PHE A 124 -0.79 -1.44 4.15
N VAL A 125 -0.48 -0.61 3.15
CA VAL A 125 0.35 -0.95 2.00
C VAL A 125 1.59 -0.08 2.02
N SER A 126 2.75 -0.71 1.85
CA SER A 126 4.02 0.01 1.84
C SER A 126 4.80 -0.18 0.54
N PHE A 127 5.31 0.92 -0.02
CA PHE A 127 6.12 0.92 -1.24
C PHE A 127 7.50 1.51 -1.02
N THR A 128 8.47 0.90 -1.69
CA THR A 128 9.86 1.35 -1.72
C THR A 128 10.29 1.60 -3.16
N PRO A 129 10.30 2.86 -3.64
CA PRO A 129 10.58 3.17 -5.04
C PRO A 129 11.95 2.68 -5.50
N GLY A 130 12.97 2.71 -4.63
CA GLY A 130 14.34 2.28 -4.97
C GLY A 130 14.47 0.81 -5.38
N THR A 131 13.48 -0.03 -5.11
CA THR A 131 13.42 -1.41 -5.63
C THR A 131 12.28 -1.64 -6.60
N SER A 132 11.37 -0.68 -6.79
CA SER A 132 10.22 -0.80 -7.70
C SER A 132 10.42 -0.06 -9.03
N LEU A 133 11.31 0.94 -9.05
CA LEU A 133 11.59 1.81 -10.20
C LEU A 133 13.08 1.85 -10.56
N ASP A 134 13.90 0.96 -10.00
CA ASP A 134 15.31 0.85 -10.39
C ASP A 134 15.42 0.15 -11.76
N LEU A 135 15.49 0.98 -12.80
CA LEU A 135 15.55 0.61 -14.22
C LEU A 135 16.99 0.25 -14.62
N GLY A 136 17.63 -0.67 -13.87
CA GLY A 136 18.91 -1.24 -14.28
C GLY A 136 18.81 -2.00 -15.60
N ALA A 137 19.94 -2.47 -16.15
CA ALA A 137 20.01 -3.29 -17.37
C ALA A 137 19.48 -4.73 -17.18
N GLN A 138 18.41 -4.91 -16.42
CA GLN A 138 17.80 -6.19 -16.11
C GLN A 138 16.46 -6.31 -16.83
N ALA A 139 16.12 -7.52 -17.28
CA ALA A 139 14.87 -7.82 -17.98
C ALA A 139 13.60 -7.73 -17.10
N GLY A 140 13.65 -7.05 -15.95
CA GLY A 140 12.57 -6.98 -14.97
C GLY A 140 12.30 -8.30 -14.24
N VAL A 141 11.32 -8.29 -13.33
CA VAL A 141 10.92 -9.51 -12.59
C VAL A 141 9.96 -10.34 -13.43
N VAL A 142 10.11 -11.67 -13.40
CA VAL A 142 9.29 -12.60 -14.20
C VAL A 142 7.79 -12.40 -13.97
N ASP A 143 7.38 -12.16 -12.72
CA ASP A 143 5.99 -11.92 -12.35
C ASP A 143 5.45 -10.63 -12.97
N GLU A 144 6.26 -9.57 -13.09
CA GLU A 144 5.87 -8.33 -13.78
C GLU A 144 5.68 -8.59 -15.27
N ARG A 145 6.61 -9.33 -15.89
CA ARG A 145 6.48 -9.69 -17.31
C ARG A 145 5.24 -10.54 -17.60
N ALA A 146 4.94 -11.50 -16.74
CA ALA A 146 3.75 -12.35 -16.86
C ALA A 146 2.46 -11.54 -16.69
N LEU A 147 2.40 -10.63 -15.72
CA LEU A 147 1.27 -9.72 -15.56
C LEU A 147 1.09 -8.80 -16.78
N LEU A 148 2.18 -8.20 -17.28
CA LEU A 148 2.15 -7.37 -18.48
C LEU A 148 1.70 -8.16 -19.71
N TYR A 149 2.14 -9.41 -19.87
CA TYR A 149 1.70 -10.30 -20.95
C TYR A 149 0.18 -10.55 -20.87
N CYS A 150 -0.35 -10.85 -19.68
CA CYS A 150 -1.79 -11.03 -19.48
C CYS A 150 -2.57 -9.74 -19.83
N LEU A 151 -2.11 -8.57 -19.38
CA LEU A 151 -2.74 -7.28 -19.68
C LEU A 151 -2.68 -6.95 -21.18
N MET A 152 -1.54 -7.18 -21.82
CA MET A 152 -1.35 -6.94 -23.25
C MET A 152 -2.35 -7.75 -24.08
N ARG A 153 -2.55 -9.04 -23.75
CA ARG A 153 -3.52 -9.91 -24.44
C ARG A 153 -4.97 -9.42 -24.35
N GLN A 154 -5.31 -8.58 -23.37
CA GLN A 154 -6.64 -7.98 -23.24
C GLN A 154 -6.80 -6.73 -24.11
N VAL A 155 -5.73 -5.93 -24.23
CA VAL A 155 -5.78 -4.64 -24.93
C VAL A 155 -5.54 -4.81 -26.43
N ALA A 156 -4.78 -5.83 -26.83
CA ALA A 156 -4.50 -6.11 -28.23
C ALA A 156 -4.51 -7.64 -28.49
N PRO A 157 -5.11 -8.10 -29.61
CA PRO A 157 -5.01 -9.48 -30.06
C PRO A 157 -3.61 -9.72 -30.66
N VAL A 158 -2.60 -9.72 -29.81
CA VAL A 158 -1.22 -10.04 -30.21
C VAL A 158 -1.11 -11.56 -30.27
N GLY A 159 -1.22 -12.12 -31.48
CA GLY A 159 -1.06 -13.55 -31.73
C GLY A 159 0.40 -13.96 -32.00
N GLY A 160 0.64 -15.27 -31.99
CA GLY A 160 1.93 -15.88 -32.31
C GLY A 160 2.93 -15.96 -31.15
N ASP A 161 4.07 -16.61 -31.41
CA ASP A 161 5.06 -16.93 -30.36
C ASP A 161 5.96 -15.74 -29.98
N GLY A 162 5.98 -14.67 -30.78
CA GLY A 162 6.86 -13.51 -30.57
C GLY A 162 6.66 -12.84 -29.20
N PRO A 163 5.43 -12.40 -28.85
CA PRO A 163 5.15 -11.86 -27.53
C PRO A 163 5.40 -12.86 -26.41
N TRP A 164 5.07 -14.14 -26.61
CA TRP A 164 5.33 -15.19 -25.62
C TRP A 164 6.83 -15.27 -25.29
N SER A 165 7.69 -15.39 -26.29
CA SER A 165 9.15 -15.46 -26.10
C SER A 165 9.71 -14.17 -25.51
N LEU A 166 9.21 -13.00 -25.93
CA LEU A 166 9.66 -11.70 -25.42
C LEU A 166 9.40 -11.57 -23.92
N PHE A 167 8.18 -11.86 -23.46
CA PHE A 167 7.80 -11.71 -22.05
C PHE A 167 8.30 -12.89 -21.20
N GLN A 168 8.44 -14.09 -21.75
CA GLN A 168 9.04 -15.24 -21.06
C GLN A 168 10.50 -14.94 -20.68
N GLY A 169 11.31 -14.49 -21.65
CA GLY A 169 12.75 -14.32 -21.46
C GLY A 169 13.42 -15.61 -21.02
N ASP A 170 14.17 -15.56 -19.93
CA ASP A 170 14.91 -16.68 -19.34
C ASP A 170 14.06 -17.61 -18.46
N ALA A 171 12.78 -17.30 -18.23
CA ALA A 171 11.93 -18.00 -17.28
C ALA A 171 11.19 -19.23 -17.85
N TYR A 172 11.79 -19.93 -18.81
CA TYR A 172 11.14 -20.98 -19.61
C TYR A 172 10.48 -22.10 -18.77
N LYS A 173 11.09 -22.51 -17.66
CA LYS A 173 10.58 -23.61 -16.82
C LYS A 173 9.33 -23.28 -16.02
N SER A 174 9.12 -22.01 -15.72
CA SER A 174 8.13 -21.58 -14.73
C SER A 174 7.17 -20.52 -15.28
N TRP A 175 7.23 -20.26 -16.58
CA TRP A 175 6.39 -19.28 -17.28
C TRP A 175 4.93 -19.72 -17.36
N GLY A 176 4.65 -20.92 -17.87
CA GLY A 176 3.28 -21.43 -18.01
C GLY A 176 2.53 -21.46 -16.67
N ALA A 177 3.15 -22.00 -15.62
CA ALA A 177 2.56 -22.05 -14.29
C ALA A 177 2.24 -20.66 -13.70
N ARG A 178 3.01 -19.62 -14.05
CA ARG A 178 2.71 -18.23 -13.62
C ARG A 178 1.54 -17.64 -14.36
N LEU A 179 1.43 -17.88 -15.66
CA LEU A 179 0.29 -17.41 -16.45
C LEU A 179 -1.01 -18.05 -15.96
N GLU A 180 -1.02 -19.37 -15.76
CA GLU A 180 -2.17 -20.07 -15.18
C GLU A 180 -2.55 -19.51 -13.80
N ARG A 181 -1.55 -19.22 -12.96
CA ARG A 181 -1.77 -18.60 -11.67
C ARG A 181 -2.45 -17.24 -11.82
N PHE A 182 -1.96 -16.38 -12.71
CA PHE A 182 -2.48 -15.03 -12.88
C PHE A 182 -3.83 -14.98 -13.58
N GLU A 183 -4.10 -15.89 -14.52
CA GLU A 183 -5.42 -16.06 -15.12
C GLU A 183 -6.46 -16.52 -14.08
N ARG A 184 -6.07 -17.31 -13.06
CA ARG A 184 -6.97 -17.71 -11.96
C ARG A 184 -7.12 -16.70 -10.82
N GLU A 185 -6.05 -16.01 -10.44
CA GLU A 185 -5.99 -15.19 -9.22
C GLU A 185 -6.33 -13.71 -9.47
N THR A 186 -6.11 -13.21 -10.68
CA THR A 186 -6.15 -11.76 -10.96
C THR A 186 -7.51 -11.31 -11.52
N TRP A 187 -8.40 -12.24 -11.87
CA TRP A 187 -9.66 -11.90 -12.53
C TRP A 187 -10.81 -12.85 -12.15
N PRO A 188 -12.00 -12.34 -11.82
CA PRO A 188 -13.24 -13.12 -11.75
C PRO A 188 -13.79 -13.49 -13.13
#